data_AF-A0A3D0KME1-F1
#
_entry.id   AF-A0A3D0KME1-F1
#
_cell.length_a   1.000
_cell.length_b   1.000
_cell.length_c   1.000
_cell.angle_alpha   90.00
_cell.angle_beta   90.00
_cell.angle_gamma   90.00
#
_symmetry.space_group_name_H-M   'P 1'
#
loop_
_entity.id
_entity.type
_entity.pdbx_description
1 polymer ?
#
loop_
_entity_poly.entity_id
_entity_poly.type
_entity_poly.pdbx_seq_one_letter_code
_entity_poly.pdbx_strand_id
1 'polypeptide(L)' 'MKFNSRTKATEIMNEYPWLLDELIKVDGRFKAAKSPVGKIMLKNATVADICKFAKVDEGTLLENLEKFVKDHENK' A
#
# COMPACT_ATOMS: atom_id res chain seq x y z
N MET A 1 12.90 2.74 -2.12
CA MET A 1 12.81 1.27 -1.84
C MET A 1 12.48 0.43 -3.09
N LYS A 2 12.78 -0.89 -3.11
CA LYS A 2 12.17 -1.84 -4.07
C LYS A 2 11.07 -2.65 -3.38
N PHE A 3 9.83 -2.54 -3.86
CA PHE A 3 8.69 -3.24 -3.28
C PHE A 3 8.62 -4.70 -3.74
N ASN A 4 8.19 -5.59 -2.86
CA ASN A 4 7.86 -6.98 -3.20
C ASN A 4 6.76 -7.52 -2.27
N SER A 5 6.29 -8.73 -2.55
CA SER A 5 5.20 -9.40 -1.81
C SER A 5 5.42 -9.50 -0.31
N ARG A 6 6.68 -9.60 0.14
CA ARG A 6 7.08 -9.77 1.54
C ARG A 6 7.37 -8.45 2.24
N THR A 7 7.42 -7.34 1.50
CA THR A 7 7.63 -6.02 2.07
C THR A 7 6.52 -5.73 3.08
N LYS A 8 6.90 -5.26 4.27
CA LYS A 8 5.92 -4.93 5.31
C LYS A 8 5.23 -3.62 4.97
N ALA A 9 3.93 -3.58 5.20
CA ALA A 9 3.14 -2.37 5.00
C ALA A 9 3.66 -1.21 5.86
N THR A 10 4.09 -1.49 7.09
CA THR A 10 4.68 -0.47 7.98
C THR A 10 5.96 0.13 7.45
N GLU A 11 6.83 -0.65 6.80
CA GLU A 11 8.04 -0.13 6.16
C GLU A 11 7.68 0.86 5.05
N ILE A 12 6.73 0.47 4.20
CA ILE A 12 6.21 1.33 3.11
C ILE A 12 5.62 2.62 3.67
N MET A 13 4.77 2.53 4.70
CA MET A 13 4.11 3.71 5.29
C MET A 13 5.06 4.60 6.08
N ASN A 14 6.16 4.06 6.62
CA ASN A 14 7.17 4.86 7.30
C ASN A 14 8.05 5.62 6.30
N GLU A 15 8.41 4.98 5.18
CA GLU A 15 9.21 5.60 4.11
C GLU A 15 8.37 6.58 3.28
N TYR A 16 7.10 6.23 3.02
CA TYR A 16 6.17 7.02 2.21
C TYR A 16 4.81 7.21 2.91
N PRO A 17 4.71 8.07 3.95
CA PRO A 17 3.47 8.25 4.73
C PRO A 17 2.26 8.72 3.90
N TRP A 18 2.52 9.40 2.77
CA TRP A 18 1.50 9.91 1.85
C TRP A 18 0.94 8.85 0.90
N LEU A 19 1.60 7.69 0.77
CA LEU A 19 1.30 6.71 -0.27
C LEU A 19 -0.06 6.02 -0.07
N LEU A 20 -0.46 5.79 1.19
CA LEU A 20 -1.78 5.25 1.50
C LEU A 20 -2.91 6.16 1.01
N ASP A 21 -2.72 7.47 1.10
CA ASP A 21 -3.73 8.44 0.65
C ASP A 21 -3.88 8.42 -0.87
N GLU A 22 -2.78 8.31 -1.61
CA GLU A 22 -2.81 8.17 -3.08
C GLU A 22 -3.46 6.84 -3.52
N LEU A 23 -3.13 5.72 -2.85
CA LEU A 23 -3.78 4.43 -3.10
C LEU A 23 -5.30 4.51 -2.91
N ILE A 24 -5.75 5.19 -1.85
CA ILE A 24 -7.17 5.39 -1.55
C ILE A 24 -7.89 6.25 -2.60
N LYS A 25 -7.20 7.22 -3.22
CA LYS A 25 -7.78 8.04 -4.30
C LYS A 25 -8.02 7.22 -5.56
N VAL A 26 -7.13 6.27 -5.86
CA VAL A 26 -7.23 5.42 -7.04
C VAL A 26 -8.19 4.26 -6.82
N ASP A 27 -8.20 3.66 -5.64
CA ASP A 27 -9.11 2.57 -5.32
C ASP A 27 -9.67 2.68 -3.91
N GLY A 28 -10.99 2.88 -3.84
CA GLY A 28 -11.72 3.00 -2.60
C GLY A 28 -11.64 1.77 -1.68
N ARG A 29 -11.24 0.60 -2.18
CA ARG A 29 -11.04 -0.62 -1.38
C ARG A 29 -9.94 -0.43 -0.34
N PHE A 30 -8.92 0.39 -0.62
CA PHE A 30 -7.87 0.71 0.35
C PHE A 30 -8.36 1.58 1.51
N LYS A 31 -9.56 2.18 1.45
CA LYS A 31 -10.14 2.93 2.58
C LYS A 31 -10.28 2.04 3.82
N ALA A 32 -10.50 0.75 3.63
CA ALA A 32 -10.58 -0.21 4.73
C ALA A 32 -9.29 -0.24 5.58
N ALA A 33 -8.14 0.08 4.99
CA ALA A 33 -6.85 0.16 5.68
C ALA A 33 -6.77 1.35 6.68
N LYS A 34 -7.59 2.40 6.51
CA LYS A 34 -7.70 3.52 7.47
C LYS A 34 -8.57 3.22 8.68
N SER A 35 -9.39 2.17 8.63
CA SER A 35 -10.22 1.76 9.77
C SER A 35 -9.36 1.29 10.95
N PRO A 36 -9.86 1.28 12.21
CA PRO A 36 -9.10 0.76 13.35
C PRO A 36 -8.60 -0.67 13.14
N VAL A 37 -9.46 -1.53 12.58
CA VAL A 37 -9.11 -2.92 12.25
C VAL A 37 -8.05 -2.98 11.15
N GLY A 38 -8.21 -2.17 10.10
CA GLY A 38 -7.24 -2.05 9.01
C GLY A 38 -5.87 -1.60 9.51
N LYS A 39 -5.82 -0.58 10.39
CA LYS A 39 -4.57 -0.11 11.00
C LYS A 39 -3.87 -1.19 11.83
N ILE A 40 -4.61 -1.98 12.59
CA ILE A 40 -4.04 -3.10 13.35
C ILE A 40 -3.50 -4.17 12.41
N MET A 41 -4.24 -4.50 11.35
CA MET A 41 -3.79 -5.45 10.32
C MET A 41 -2.51 -4.96 9.63
N LEU A 42 -2.46 -3.69 9.19
CA LEU A 42 -1.30 -3.09 8.54
C LEU A 42 -0.02 -3.19 9.39
N LYS A 43 -0.11 -3.18 10.73
CA LYS A 43 1.08 -3.28 11.61
C LYS A 43 1.90 -4.55 11.35
N ASN A 44 1.23 -5.64 10.97
CA ASN A 44 1.86 -6.94 10.77
C ASN A 44 1.71 -7.46 9.32
N ALA A 45 1.00 -6.73 8.46
CA ALA A 45 0.72 -7.15 7.10
C ALA A 45 1.91 -6.93 6.16
N THR A 46 2.04 -7.85 5.21
CA THR A 46 2.85 -7.68 4.01
C THR A 46 2.01 -7.15 2.85
N VAL A 47 2.65 -6.77 1.74
CA VAL A 47 1.96 -6.44 0.49
C VAL A 47 1.01 -7.56 0.06
N ALA A 48 1.45 -8.83 0.14
CA ALA A 48 0.61 -9.97 -0.22
C ALA A 48 -0.66 -10.08 0.65
N ASP A 49 -0.55 -9.76 1.95
CA ASP A 49 -1.70 -9.78 2.87
C ASP A 49 -2.68 -8.65 2.55
N ILE A 50 -2.17 -7.46 2.21
CA ILE A 50 -2.99 -6.33 1.76
C ILE A 50 -3.75 -6.69 0.48
N CYS A 51 -3.08 -7.30 -0.50
CA CYS A 51 -3.71 -7.76 -1.74
C CYS A 51 -4.87 -8.71 -1.47
N LYS A 52 -4.68 -9.71 -0.58
CA LYS A 52 -5.73 -10.63 -0.17
C LYS A 52 -6.89 -9.92 0.52
N PHE A 53 -6.59 -8.98 1.41
CA PHE A 53 -7.60 -8.23 2.16
C PHE A 53 -8.43 -7.31 1.24
N ALA A 54 -7.77 -6.58 0.34
CA ALA A 54 -8.40 -5.67 -0.60
C ALA A 54 -8.99 -6.38 -1.84
N LYS A 55 -8.72 -7.68 -2.01
CA LYS A 55 -9.05 -8.47 -3.21
C LYS A 55 -8.50 -7.81 -4.49
N VAL A 56 -7.23 -7.42 -4.44
CA VAL A 56 -6.48 -6.81 -5.54
C VAL A 56 -5.36 -7.76 -5.95
N ASP A 57 -5.05 -7.78 -7.25
CA ASP A 57 -3.90 -8.51 -7.77
C ASP A 57 -2.58 -7.89 -7.25
N GLU A 58 -1.61 -8.76 -6.96
CA GLU A 58 -0.35 -8.33 -6.36
C GLU A 58 0.51 -7.51 -7.31
N GLY A 59 0.58 -7.90 -8.58
CA GLY A 59 1.31 -7.15 -9.60
C GLY A 59 0.73 -5.75 -9.74
N THR A 60 -0.60 -5.65 -9.79
CA THR A 60 -1.32 -4.37 -9.87
C THR A 60 -1.00 -3.46 -8.68
N LEU A 61 -0.93 -3.99 -7.45
CA LEU A 61 -0.57 -3.17 -6.29
C LEU A 61 0.89 -2.71 -6.35
N LEU A 62 1.82 -3.61 -6.69
CA LEU A 62 3.24 -3.28 -6.79
C LEU A 62 3.51 -2.21 -7.87
N GLU A 63 2.91 -2.36 -9.05
CA GLU A 63 3.03 -1.38 -10.14
C GLU A 63 2.49 -0.01 -9.71
N ASN A 64 1.35 0.03 -9.03
CA ASN A 64 0.79 1.28 -8.52
C ASN A 64 1.69 1.93 -7.46
N LEU A 65 2.24 1.15 -6.52
CA LEU A 65 3.18 1.64 -5.51
C LEU A 65 4.42 2.26 -6.18
N GLU A 66 5.05 1.55 -7.12
CA GLU A 66 6.22 2.04 -7.85
C GLU A 66 5.89 3.31 -8.66
N LYS A 67 4.75 3.30 -9.35
CA LYS A 67 4.28 4.46 -10.13
C LYS A 67 4.09 5.69 -9.27
N PHE A 68 3.40 5.58 -8.13
CA PHE A 68 3.16 6.74 -7.26
C PHE A 68 4.44 7.30 -6.68
N VAL A 69 5.36 6.45 -6.22
CA VAL A 69 6.67 6.89 -5.72
C VAL A 69 7.43 7.63 -6.81
N LYS A 70 7.49 7.06 -8.02
CA LYS A 70 8.15 7.69 -9.15
C LYS A 70 7.50 9.02 -9.55
N ASP A 71 6.17 9.08 -9.59
CA ASP A 71 5.42 10.30 -9.94
C ASP A 71 5.58 11.40 -8.89
N HIS A 72 5.82 11.02 -7.62
CA HIS A 72 6.08 11.95 -6.53
C HIS A 72 7.53 12.44 -6.51
N GLU A 73 8.51 11.58 -6.80
CA GLU A 73 9.93 11.93 -6.83
C GLU A 73 10.33 12.74 -8.08
N ASN A 74 9.57 12.64 -9.17
CA ASN A 74 9.77 13.44 -10.39
C ASN A 74 9.01 14.79 -10.38
N LYS A 75 8.40 15.15 -9.25
CA LYS A 75 7.78 16.47 -9.02
C LYS A 75 8.69 17.38 -8.22
#